data_AF-A0A7W9JA68-F1
#
_entry.id   AF-A0A7W9JA68-F1
#
_cell.length_a   1.000
_cell.length_b   1.000
_cell.length_c   1.000
_cell.angle_alpha   90.00
_cell.angle_beta   90.00
_cell.angle_gamma   90.00
#
_symmetry.space_group_name_H-M   'P 1'
#
loop_
_entity.id
_entity.type
_entity.pdbx_description
1 polymer ?
#
loop_
_entity_poly.entity_id
_entity_poly.type
_entity_poly.pdbx_seq_one_letter_code
_entity_poly.pdbx_strand_id
1 'polypeptide(L)'
;MTLWMLRIVLLLHAGLVIAQPVLAGYFLSGEADAIDLHGPIGSTLWVVAMLQFVVAVLYWRPGHGRLWPALVTILLFLAEMAQMVFGYLQNFVVHVPLGTAIVVTVAAMTVWSFRHRPEVVR
;
A
#
# COMPACT_ATOMS: atom_id res chain seq x y z
N MET A 1 -12.16 -7.77 15.48
CA MET A 1 -11.63 -8.57 14.34
C MET A 1 -10.15 -8.84 14.55
N THR A 2 -9.64 -9.95 14.01
CA THR A 2 -8.25 -10.39 14.27
C THR A 2 -7.26 -9.64 13.38
N LEU A 3 -6.03 -9.47 13.89
CA LEU A 3 -4.88 -8.90 13.15
C LEU A 3 -4.58 -9.64 11.83
N TRP A 4 -5.07 -10.88 11.68
CA TRP A 4 -4.90 -11.69 10.47
C TRP A 4 -5.55 -11.09 9.22
N MET A 5 -6.74 -10.51 9.34
CA MET A 5 -7.37 -9.87 8.17
C MET A 5 -6.52 -8.69 7.69
N LEU A 6 -5.99 -7.90 8.63
CA LEU A 6 -5.09 -6.80 8.31
C LEU A 6 -3.80 -7.30 7.65
N ARG A 7 -3.23 -8.42 8.12
CA ARG A 7 -2.04 -9.06 7.51
C ARG A 7 -2.28 -9.50 6.08
N ILE A 8 -3.42 -10.13 5.79
CA ILE A 8 -3.75 -10.60 4.44
C ILE A 8 -3.85 -9.41 3.48
N VAL A 9 -4.57 -8.36 3.88
CA VAL A 9 -4.70 -7.16 3.04
C VAL A 9 -3.36 -6.45 2.89
N LEU A 10 -2.55 -6.36 3.95
CA LEU A 10 -1.20 -5.80 3.89
C LEU A 10 -0.28 -6.58 2.96
N LEU A 11 -0.35 -7.92 2.95
CA LEU A 11 0.43 -8.74 2.02
C LEU A 11 0.02 -8.53 0.56
N LEU A 12 -1.29 -8.49 0.29
CA LEU A 12 -1.81 -8.14 -1.04
C LEU A 12 -1.31 -6.76 -1.46
N HIS A 13 -1.48 -5.78 -0.58
CA HIS A 13 -1.10 -4.40 -0.86
C HIS A 13 0.43 -4.29 -1.10
N ALA A 14 1.23 -4.89 -0.23
CA ALA A 14 2.69 -4.95 -0.37
C ALA A 14 3.12 -5.57 -1.70
N GLY A 15 2.53 -6.70 -2.09
CA GLY A 15 2.84 -7.35 -3.36
C GLY A 15 2.56 -6.43 -4.56
N LEU A 16 1.40 -5.77 -4.57
CA LEU A 16 1.01 -4.87 -5.66
C LEU A 16 1.90 -3.62 -5.73
N VAL A 17 2.20 -2.97 -4.59
CA VAL A 17 3.06 -1.77 -4.59
C VAL A 17 4.52 -2.12 -4.90
N ILE A 18 5.03 -3.27 -4.45
CA ILE A 18 6.40 -3.72 -4.77
C ILE A 18 6.54 -4.08 -6.25
N ALA A 19 5.47 -4.59 -6.87
CA ALA A 19 5.47 -4.84 -8.31
C ALA A 19 5.60 -3.55 -9.14
N GLN A 20 5.11 -2.41 -8.65
CA GLN A 20 5.14 -1.14 -9.39
C GLN A 20 6.53 -0.68 -9.85
N PRO A 21 7.56 -0.56 -8.98
CA PRO A 21 8.90 -0.17 -9.42
C PRO A 21 9.56 -1.21 -10.33
N VAL A 22 9.21 -2.50 -10.21
CA VAL A 22 9.71 -3.55 -11.13
C VAL A 22 9.15 -3.34 -12.53
N LEU A 23 7.82 -3.16 -12.65
CA LEU A 23 7.16 -2.90 -13.93
C LEU A 23 7.60 -1.56 -14.55
N ALA A 24 7.73 -0.52 -13.72
CA ALA A 24 8.28 0.77 -14.17
C ALA A 24 9.73 0.62 -14.66
N GLY A 25 10.55 -0.18 -13.97
CA GLY A 25 11.92 -0.48 -14.39
C GLY A 25 11.98 -1.18 -15.75
N TYR A 26 11.13 -2.18 -15.98
CA TYR A 26 11.00 -2.84 -17.29
C TYR A 26 10.61 -1.85 -18.39
N PHE A 27 9.60 -1.02 -18.15
CA PHE A 27 9.18 0.01 -19.10
C PHE A 27 10.33 0.98 -19.44
N LEU A 28 11.04 1.48 -18.43
CA LEU A 28 12.19 2.38 -18.62
C LEU A 28 13.39 1.69 -19.30
N SER A 29 13.48 0.36 -19.24
CA SER A 29 14.51 -0.44 -19.92
C SER A 29 14.19 -0.74 -21.40
N GLY A 30 13.02 -0.32 -21.89
CA GLY A 30 12.59 -0.49 -23.27
C GLY A 30 11.50 -1.55 -23.50
N GLU A 31 11.04 -2.23 -22.44
CA GLU A 31 9.93 -3.18 -22.54
C GLU A 31 8.60 -2.43 -22.48
N ALA A 32 8.13 -1.96 -23.63
CA ALA A 32 6.96 -1.08 -23.73
C ALA A 32 5.70 -1.72 -23.11
N ASP A 33 5.53 -3.04 -23.25
CA ASP A 33 4.34 -3.78 -22.80
C ASP A 33 4.22 -3.80 -21.27
N ALA A 34 5.30 -3.52 -20.52
CA ALA A 34 5.24 -3.45 -19.06
C ALA A 34 4.30 -2.34 -18.56
N ILE A 35 4.04 -1.30 -19.36
CA ILE A 35 3.10 -0.22 -19.01
C ILE A 35 1.66 -0.71 -18.92
N ASP A 36 1.31 -1.74 -19.70
CA ASP A 36 -0.04 -2.33 -19.75
C ASP A 36 -0.36 -3.13 -18.48
N LEU A 37 0.65 -3.44 -17.67
CA LEU A 37 0.48 -3.97 -16.32
C LEU A 37 0.65 -2.87 -15.26
N HIS A 38 1.66 -2.00 -15.41
CA HIS A 38 1.94 -0.92 -14.46
C HIS A 38 0.73 0.00 -14.28
N GLY A 39 0.18 0.52 -15.38
CA GLY A 39 -0.93 1.48 -15.35
C GLY A 39 -2.19 0.94 -14.67
N PRO A 40 -2.75 -0.20 -15.11
CA PRO A 40 -3.96 -0.77 -14.50
C PRO A 40 -3.78 -1.17 -13.03
N ILE A 41 -2.64 -1.74 -12.65
CA ILE A 41 -2.38 -2.05 -11.23
C ILE A 41 -2.23 -0.76 -10.42
N GLY A 42 -1.39 0.17 -10.87
CA GLY A 42 -1.16 1.44 -10.18
C GLY A 42 -2.44 2.26 -9.98
N SER A 43 -3.32 2.26 -10.98
CA SER A 43 -4.62 2.96 -10.93
C SER A 43 -5.66 2.30 -10.02
N THR A 44 -5.42 1.09 -9.50
CA THR A 44 -6.33 0.38 -8.60
C THR A 44 -5.81 0.27 -7.16
N LEU A 45 -4.57 0.68 -6.88
CA LEU A 45 -3.97 0.61 -5.54
C LEU A 45 -4.78 1.33 -4.46
N TRP A 46 -5.32 2.52 -4.75
CA TRP A 46 -6.14 3.28 -3.80
C TRP A 46 -7.39 2.51 -3.34
N VAL A 47 -7.93 1.59 -4.15
CA VAL A 47 -9.04 0.71 -3.77
C VAL A 47 -8.58 -0.31 -2.73
N VAL A 48 -7.36 -0.83 -2.89
CA VAL A 48 -6.72 -1.73 -1.91
C VAL A 48 -6.45 -0.98 -0.61
N ALA A 49 -5.99 0.28 -0.66
CA ALA A 49 -5.87 1.11 0.53
C ALA A 49 -7.23 1.38 1.21
N MET A 50 -8.31 1.58 0.44
CA MET A 50 -9.67 1.69 0.99
C MET A 50 -10.07 0.43 1.77
N LEU A 51 -9.85 -0.76 1.19
CA LEU A 51 -10.09 -2.04 1.88
C LEU A 51 -9.22 -2.18 3.12
N GLN A 52 -7.93 -1.84 3.02
CA GLN A 52 -7.01 -1.84 4.15
C GLN A 52 -7.50 -0.91 5.27
N PHE A 53 -8.08 0.25 4.93
CA PHE A 53 -8.60 1.19 5.91
C PHE A 53 -9.79 0.59 6.66
N VAL A 54 -10.75 0.00 5.95
CA VAL A 54 -11.89 -0.70 6.57
C VAL A 54 -11.40 -1.77 7.53
N VAL A 55 -10.46 -2.61 7.11
CA VAL A 55 -9.92 -3.69 7.94
C VAL A 55 -9.11 -3.14 9.12
N ALA A 56 -8.37 -2.05 8.95
CA ALA A 56 -7.63 -1.38 10.03
C ALA A 56 -8.56 -0.77 11.07
N VAL A 57 -9.70 -0.19 10.65
CA VAL A 57 -10.75 0.31 11.57
C VAL A 57 -11.40 -0.85 12.33
N LEU A 58 -11.67 -1.99 11.67
CA LEU A 58 -12.20 -3.20 12.32
C LEU A 58 -11.19 -3.85 13.27
N TYR A 59 -9.89 -3.74 13.00
CA TYR A 59 -8.85 -4.11 13.94
C TYR A 59 -8.83 -3.17 15.16
N TRP A 60 -8.97 -1.86 14.96
CA TRP A 60 -8.95 -0.87 16.04
C TRP A 60 -10.22 -0.89 16.92
N ARG A 61 -11.39 -0.58 16.35
CA ARG A 61 -12.63 -0.31 17.11
C ARG A 61 -13.20 -1.58 17.78
N PRO A 62 -13.63 -2.61 17.04
CA PRO A 62 -14.14 -3.84 17.65
C PRO A 62 -13.06 -4.88 17.96
N GLY A 63 -11.82 -4.70 17.48
CA GLY A 63 -10.69 -5.60 17.78
C GLY A 63 -9.80 -5.13 18.93
N HIS A 64 -10.05 -3.95 19.50
CA HIS A 64 -9.20 -3.30 20.52
C HIS A 64 -7.72 -3.18 20.12
N GLY A 65 -7.45 -3.15 18.81
CA GLY A 65 -6.14 -2.96 18.23
C GLY A 65 -5.65 -1.51 18.29
N ARG A 66 -4.46 -1.26 17.76
CA ARG A 66 -3.90 0.09 17.68
C ARG A 66 -4.62 0.92 16.61
N LEU A 67 -4.86 2.22 16.85
CA LEU A 67 -5.48 3.15 15.89
C LEU A 67 -4.57 3.50 14.72
N TRP A 68 -3.25 3.57 14.95
CA TRP A 68 -2.31 4.11 13.97
C TRP A 68 -2.33 3.45 12.58
N PRO A 69 -2.58 2.13 12.40
CA PRO A 69 -2.66 1.53 11.07
C PRO A 69 -3.79 2.13 10.24
N ALA A 70 -4.91 2.51 10.86
CA ALA A 70 -5.99 3.20 10.16
C ALA A 70 -5.56 4.60 9.71
N LEU A 71 -4.87 5.36 10.57
CA LEU A 71 -4.38 6.71 10.24
C LEU A 71 -3.35 6.68 9.10
N VAL A 72 -2.37 5.77 9.16
CA VAL A 72 -1.38 5.61 8.08
C VAL A 72 -2.05 5.17 6.78
N THR A 73 -3.08 4.33 6.86
CA THR A 73 -3.81 3.91 5.66
C THR A 73 -4.60 5.05 5.01
N ILE A 74 -5.14 6.00 5.78
CA ILE A 74 -5.75 7.22 5.21
C ILE A 74 -4.70 7.99 4.40
N LEU A 75 -3.48 8.14 4.93
CA LEU A 75 -2.40 8.82 4.22
C LEU A 75 -1.98 8.07 2.94
N LEU A 76 -1.91 6.73 3.00
CA LEU A 76 -1.63 5.89 1.84
C LEU A 76 -2.69 6.05 0.74
N PHE A 77 -3.97 6.02 1.11
CA PHE A 77 -5.07 6.24 0.17
C PHE A 77 -4.93 7.57 -0.59
N LEU A 78 -4.66 8.67 0.13
CA LEU A 78 -4.45 9.97 -0.49
C LEU A 78 -3.17 10.01 -1.34
N ALA A 79 -2.10 9.37 -0.86
CA ALA A 79 -0.82 9.29 -1.57
C ALA A 79 -0.93 8.48 -2.88
N GLU A 80 -1.71 7.41 -2.91
CA GLU A 80 -1.94 6.57 -4.09
C GLU A 80 -2.84 7.26 -5.12
N MET A 81 -3.84 8.03 -4.67
CA MET A 81 -4.58 8.94 -5.57
C MET A 81 -3.66 9.99 -6.20
N ALA A 82 -2.78 10.60 -5.39
CA ALA A 82 -1.78 11.53 -5.90
C ALA A 82 -0.78 10.85 -6.86
N GLN A 83 -0.37 9.61 -6.58
CA GLN A 83 0.49 8.83 -7.48
C GLN A 83 -0.13 8.62 -8.86
N MET A 84 -1.42 8.28 -8.91
CA MET A 84 -2.14 8.13 -10.16
C MET A 84 -2.07 9.43 -10.98
N VAL A 85 -2.35 10.57 -10.36
CA VAL A 85 -2.28 11.89 -11.01
C VAL A 85 -0.88 12.18 -11.53
N PHE A 86 0.16 12.05 -10.69
CA PHE A 86 1.54 12.33 -11.10
C PHE A 86 2.08 11.33 -12.14
N GLY A 87 1.57 10.09 -12.15
CA GLY A 87 1.87 9.09 -13.17
C GLY A 87 1.33 9.50 -14.54
N TYR A 88 0.05 9.90 -14.62
CA TYR A 88 -0.55 10.40 -15.87
C TYR A 88 0.09 11.70 -16.37
N LEU A 89 0.48 12.59 -15.44
CA LEU A 89 1.21 13.82 -15.77
C LEU A 89 2.68 13.56 -16.15
N GLN A 90 3.16 12.33 -16.04
CA GLN A 90 4.56 11.95 -16.24
C GLN A 90 5.55 12.80 -15.41
N ASN A 91 5.11 13.26 -14.25
CA ASN A 91 5.93 14.06 -13.34
C ASN A 91 6.77 13.11 -12.46
N PHE A 92 7.84 12.57 -13.04
CA PHE A 92 8.70 11.58 -12.37
C PHE A 92 9.43 12.12 -11.14
N VAL A 93 9.67 13.43 -11.09
CA VAL A 93 10.29 14.11 -9.94
C VAL A 93 9.48 13.91 -8.67
N VAL A 94 8.14 13.93 -8.78
CA VAL A 94 7.25 13.66 -7.63
C VAL A 94 6.83 12.19 -7.60
N HIS A 95 6.54 11.62 -8.76
CA HIS A 95 6.02 10.26 -8.87
C HIS A 95 6.97 9.23 -8.25
N VAL A 96 8.26 9.24 -8.61
CA VAL A 96 9.22 8.23 -8.17
C VAL A 96 9.50 8.30 -6.65
N PRO A 97 9.79 9.46 -6.04
CA PRO A 97 10.00 9.52 -4.59
C PRO A 97 8.74 9.17 -3.79
N LEU A 98 7.56 9.64 -4.22
CA LEU A 98 6.30 9.34 -3.52
C LEU A 98 5.94 7.86 -3.64
N GLY A 99 6.10 7.24 -4.81
CA GLY A 99 5.91 5.80 -5.02
C GLY A 99 6.85 4.97 -4.14
N THR A 100 8.13 5.39 -4.04
CA THR A 100 9.10 4.76 -3.15
C THR A 100 8.67 4.85 -1.67
N ALA A 101 8.20 6.02 -1.23
CA ALA A 101 7.72 6.21 0.13
C ALA A 101 6.49 5.34 0.45
N ILE A 102 5.57 5.16 -0.51
CA ILE A 102 4.42 4.26 -0.39
C ILE A 102 4.90 2.81 -0.21
N VAL A 103 5.81 2.32 -1.07
CA VAL A 103 6.37 0.97 -0.99
C VAL A 103 6.99 0.71 0.39
N VAL A 104 7.86 1.62 0.85
CA VAL A 104 8.51 1.50 2.16
C VAL A 104 7.47 1.47 3.29
N THR A 105 6.46 2.34 3.23
CA THR A 105 5.42 2.43 4.27
C THR A 105 4.60 1.14 4.34
N VAL A 106 4.12 0.62 3.21
CA VAL A 106 3.31 -0.61 3.16
C VAL A 106 4.15 -1.82 3.58
N ALA A 107 5.41 -1.91 3.15
CA ALA A 107 6.33 -2.96 3.57
C ALA A 107 6.59 -2.90 5.09
N ALA A 108 6.83 -1.71 5.64
CA ALA A 108 7.05 -1.52 7.07
C ALA A 108 5.81 -1.90 7.90
N MET A 109 4.61 -1.50 7.45
CA MET A 109 3.35 -1.93 8.08
C MET A 109 3.17 -3.44 8.03
N THR A 110 3.49 -4.06 6.89
CA THR A 110 3.43 -5.51 6.72
C THR A 110 4.37 -6.21 7.71
N VAL A 111 5.65 -5.81 7.75
CA VAL A 111 6.64 -6.36 8.70
C VAL A 111 6.20 -6.15 10.15
N TRP A 112 5.74 -4.95 10.49
CA TRP A 112 5.20 -4.66 11.82
C TRP A 112 4.07 -5.62 12.18
N SER A 113 3.13 -5.86 11.28
CA SER A 113 1.95 -6.67 11.56
C SER A 113 2.31 -8.11 11.93
N PHE A 114 3.41 -8.66 11.40
CA PHE A 114 3.93 -9.99 11.74
C PHE A 114 4.85 -10.00 12.96
N ARG A 115 5.57 -8.90 13.23
CA ARG A 115 6.38 -8.75 14.46
C ARG A 115 5.52 -8.47 15.69
N HIS A 116 4.35 -7.86 15.52
CA HIS A 116 3.45 -7.56 16.60
C HIS A 116 2.85 -8.85 17.18
N ARG A 117 3.22 -9.14 18.43
CA ARG A 117 2.56 -10.14 19.27
C ARG A 117 1.47 -9.41 20.05
N PRO A 118 0.20 -9.85 19.99
CA PRO A 118 -0.81 -9.31 20.88
C PRO A 118 -0.36 -9.59 22.31
N GLU A 119 -0.36 -8.55 23.15
CA GLU A 119 -0.08 -8.72 24.57
C GLU A 119 -1.16 -9.64 25.13
N VAL A 120 -0.75 -10.76 25.72
CA VAL A 120 -1.66 -11.60 26.52
C VAL A 120 -1.97 -10.77 27.76
N VAL A 121 -3.13 -10.13 27.75
CA VAL A 121 -3.67 -9.50 28.96
C VAL A 121 -3.82 -10.63 30.00
N ARG A 122 -2.98 -10.60 31.03
CA ARG A 122 -3.15 -11.41 32.24
C ARG A 122 -4.22 -10.80 33.12
#